data_AF-A0A971HDZ0-F1
#
_entry.id   AF-A0A971HDZ0-F1
#
_cell.length_a   1.000
_cell.length_b   1.000
_cell.length_c   1.000
_cell.angle_alpha   90.00
_cell.angle_beta   90.00
_cell.angle_gamma   90.00
#
_symmetry.space_group_name_H-M   'P 1'
#
loop_
_entity.id
_entity.type
_entity.pdbx_description
1 polymer ?
#
loop_
_entity_poly.entity_id
_entity_poly.type
_entity_poly.pdbx_seq_one_letter_code
_entity_poly.pdbx_strand_id
1 'polypeptide(L)'
;MEKNLKGSCIIGQSGGPTAVINASAYGVIRTALDSGCISRVYGAAHGIKGVLDDRLYIMDEEDPNELELLKNTPSSELGSVRYKIADPDKDDSDYKRILEIFKKYDVRYFFYNGGNDSMDT
;
A
#
# COMPACT_ATOMS: atom_id res chain seq x y z
N MET A 1 -6.27 -11.96 26.84
CA MET A 1 -5.64 -10.84 26.11
C MET A 1 -5.61 -11.23 24.65
N GLU A 2 -6.34 -10.52 23.79
CA GLU A 2 -6.15 -10.67 22.34
C GLU A 2 -4.69 -10.40 22.02
N LYS A 3 -4.05 -11.32 21.29
CA LYS A 3 -2.73 -11.05 20.74
C LYS A 3 -2.93 -10.06 19.60
N ASN A 4 -2.42 -8.83 19.76
CA ASN A 4 -2.38 -7.87 18.67
C ASN A 4 -1.67 -8.51 17.46
N LEU A 5 -2.29 -8.42 16.28
CA LEU A 5 -1.67 -8.86 15.03
C LEU A 5 -0.39 -8.04 14.83
N LYS A 6 0.74 -8.71 14.56
CA LYS A 6 2.04 -8.06 14.34
C LYS A 6 2.60 -8.49 13.00
N GLY A 7 3.13 -7.54 12.24
CA GLY A 7 3.79 -7.78 10.96
C GLY A 7 3.97 -6.48 10.18
N SER A 8 4.28 -6.54 8.90
CA SER A 8 4.46 -5.35 8.07
C SER A 8 3.14 -4.84 7.50
N CYS A 9 3.16 -3.63 6.95
CA CYS A 9 2.07 -3.12 6.13
C CYS A 9 2.54 -2.72 4.74
N ILE A 10 1.64 -2.83 3.77
CA ILE A 10 1.79 -2.21 2.44
C ILE A 10 0.72 -1.14 2.28
N ILE A 11 1.11 0.03 1.79
CA ILE A 11 0.20 1.03 1.23
C ILE A 11 0.36 1.14 -0.28
N GLY A 12 -0.74 1.10 -1.02
CA GLY A 12 -0.78 1.39 -2.45
C GLY A 12 -1.76 2.50 -2.79
N GLN A 13 -1.48 3.26 -3.84
CA GLN A 13 -2.40 4.24 -4.42
C GLN A 13 -2.97 3.70 -5.74
N SER A 14 -4.25 3.93 -5.97
CA SER A 14 -4.98 3.32 -7.09
C SER A 14 -6.04 4.26 -7.68
N GLY A 15 -6.31 4.08 -8.97
CA GLY A 15 -7.27 4.89 -9.71
C GLY A 15 -6.71 6.26 -10.14
N GLY A 16 -7.61 7.20 -10.42
CA GLY A 16 -7.24 8.57 -10.80
C GLY A 16 -6.68 9.34 -9.60
N PRO A 17 -5.47 9.90 -9.66
CA PRO A 17 -4.91 10.65 -8.54
C PRO A 17 -5.71 11.94 -8.26
N THR A 18 -5.74 12.36 -7.00
CA THR A 18 -6.39 13.60 -6.57
C THR A 18 -5.36 14.60 -6.04
N ALA A 19 -5.77 15.85 -5.79
CA ALA A 19 -4.88 16.85 -5.20
C ALA A 19 -4.42 16.52 -3.76
N VAL A 20 -5.09 15.57 -3.09
CA VAL A 20 -4.91 15.30 -1.65
C VAL A 20 -4.62 13.83 -1.32
N ILE A 21 -4.54 12.95 -2.32
CA ILE A 21 -4.35 11.50 -2.09
C ILE A 21 -3.05 11.18 -1.33
N ASN A 22 -2.02 11.99 -1.51
CA ASN A 22 -0.75 11.88 -0.78
C ASN A 22 -0.88 12.26 0.70
N ALA A 23 -1.80 13.16 1.08
CA ALA A 23 -2.07 13.46 2.48
C ALA A 23 -2.68 12.26 3.21
N SER A 24 -3.60 11.52 2.55
CA SER A 24 -4.12 10.26 3.07
C SER A 24 -3.04 9.18 3.17
N ALA A 25 -2.17 9.08 2.15
CA ALA A 25 -1.06 8.13 2.18
C ALA A 25 -0.08 8.43 3.32
N TYR A 26 0.28 9.70 3.52
CA TYR A 26 1.11 10.15 4.63
C TYR A 26 0.49 9.79 5.99
N GLY A 27 -0.83 9.99 6.16
CA GLY A 27 -1.52 9.62 7.40
C GLY A 27 -1.35 8.14 7.76
N VAL A 28 -1.45 7.25 6.77
CA VAL A 28 -1.20 5.81 6.95
C VAL A 28 0.27 5.54 7.27
N ILE A 29 1.19 6.09 6.47
CA ILE A 29 2.64 5.86 6.63
C ILE A 29 3.09 6.31 8.02
N ARG A 30 2.78 7.55 8.41
CA ARG A 30 3.17 8.11 9.71
C ARG A 30 2.61 7.28 10.87
N THR A 31 1.33 6.94 10.80
CA THR A 31 0.67 6.16 11.85
C THR A 31 1.24 4.75 11.95
N ALA A 32 1.59 4.14 10.81
CA ALA A 32 2.20 2.82 10.77
C ALA A 32 3.62 2.85 11.37
N LEU A 33 4.43 3.86 11.05
CA LEU A 33 5.77 4.04 11.63
C LEU A 33 5.73 4.26 13.15
N ASP A 34 4.68 4.88 13.67
CA ASP A 34 4.48 5.11 15.11
C ASP A 34 3.85 3.92 15.86
N SER A 35 3.37 2.90 15.15
CA SER A 35 2.63 1.80 15.73
C SER A 35 3.53 0.67 16.22
N GLY A 36 3.39 0.27 17.49
CA GLY A 36 4.12 -0.86 18.06
C GLY A 36 3.73 -2.26 17.53
N CYS A 37 2.77 -2.35 16.61
CA CYS A 37 2.38 -3.61 15.95
C CYS A 37 2.82 -3.70 14.48
N ILE A 38 3.35 -2.62 13.89
CA ILE A 38 3.89 -2.62 12.54
C ILE A 38 5.41 -2.77 12.60
N SER A 39 5.94 -3.74 11.86
CA SER A 39 7.38 -4.04 11.84
C SER A 39 8.14 -3.40 10.67
N ARG A 40 7.42 -3.08 9.59
CA ARG A 40 7.94 -2.46 8.36
C ARG A 40 6.79 -1.78 7.61
N VAL A 41 7.04 -0.65 6.96
CA VAL A 41 6.09 0.09 6.12
C VAL A 41 6.59 0.09 4.68
N TYR A 42 5.78 -0.48 3.79
CA TYR A 42 6.08 -0.56 2.37
C TYR A 42 5.13 0.31 1.54
N GLY A 43 5.68 1.01 0.55
CA GLY A 43 4.90 1.68 -0.50
C GLY A 43 4.87 0.85 -1.78
N ALA A 44 3.70 0.54 -2.32
CA ALA A 44 3.58 -0.23 -3.56
C ALA A 44 3.73 0.67 -4.79
N ALA A 45 4.79 0.43 -5.58
CA ALA A 45 5.07 1.22 -6.78
C ALA A 45 3.96 0.99 -7.84
N HIS A 46 3.27 2.04 -8.25
CA HIS A 46 2.14 1.98 -9.18
C HIS A 46 0.99 1.08 -8.71
N GLY A 47 0.65 1.16 -7.42
CA GLY A 47 -0.51 0.46 -6.85
C GLY A 47 -0.34 -1.06 -6.84
N ILE A 48 -1.42 -1.80 -7.10
CA ILE A 48 -1.40 -3.28 -7.01
C ILE A 48 -0.40 -3.92 -7.97
N LYS A 49 -0.09 -3.26 -9.09
CA LYS A 49 0.90 -3.77 -10.05
C LYS A 49 2.29 -3.87 -9.43
N GLY A 50 2.66 -2.92 -8.56
CA GLY A 50 3.89 -3.00 -7.78
C GLY A 50 3.94 -4.20 -6.85
N VAL A 51 2.80 -4.56 -6.24
CA VAL A 51 2.72 -5.77 -5.42
C VAL A 51 2.96 -7.01 -6.28
N LEU A 52 2.25 -7.14 -7.41
CA LEU A 52 2.39 -8.27 -8.32
C LEU A 52 3.82 -8.42 -8.86
N ASP A 53 4.44 -7.30 -9.21
CA ASP A 53 5.78 -7.22 -9.79
C ASP A 53 6.91 -7.19 -8.74
N ASP A 54 6.59 -7.31 -7.44
CA ASP A 54 7.55 -7.30 -6.33
C ASP A 54 8.39 -6.00 -6.26
N ARG A 55 7.74 -4.87 -6.51
CA ARG A 55 8.32 -3.52 -6.50
C ARG A 55 7.72 -2.70 -5.36
N LEU A 56 8.38 -2.78 -4.21
CA LEU A 56 7.99 -2.07 -2.98
C LEU A 56 9.09 -1.10 -2.55
N TYR A 57 8.70 0.13 -2.20
CA TYR A 57 9.55 1.10 -1.52
C TYR A 57 9.53 0.84 -0.02
N ILE A 58 10.65 1.10 0.67
CA ILE A 58 10.78 0.93 2.11
C ILE A 58 10.62 2.31 2.75
N MET A 59 9.42 2.60 3.24
CA MET A 59 9.09 3.96 3.73
C MET A 59 9.80 4.29 5.05
N ASP A 60 10.25 3.26 5.78
CA ASP A 60 10.97 3.38 7.05
C ASP A 60 12.36 4.01 6.90
N GLU A 61 12.92 3.96 5.68
CA GLU A 61 14.26 4.44 5.36
C GLU A 61 14.26 5.86 4.75
N GLU A 62 13.07 6.41 4.47
CA GLU A 62 12.90 7.75 3.92
C GLU A 62 13.07 8.84 5.00
N ASP A 63 13.51 10.03 4.58
CA ASP A 63 13.62 11.18 5.50
C ASP A 63 12.20 11.58 5.99
N PRO A 64 11.96 11.64 7.31
CA PRO A 64 10.68 12.06 7.85
C PRO A 64 10.19 13.43 7.35
N ASN A 65 11.11 14.35 7.05
CA ASN A 65 10.77 15.67 6.51
C ASN A 65 10.28 15.55 5.06
N GLU A 66 10.90 14.70 4.24
CA GLU A 66 10.46 14.43 2.87
C GLU A 66 9.09 13.74 2.86
N LEU A 67 8.87 12.76 3.76
CA LEU A 67 7.56 12.15 3.94
C LEU A 67 6.49 13.18 4.32
N GLU A 68 6.83 14.18 5.14
CA GLU A 68 5.89 15.23 5.53
C GLU A 68 5.44 16.11 4.34
N LEU A 69 6.29 16.29 3.32
CA LEU A 69 5.97 17.05 2.12
C LEU A 69 4.80 16.45 1.32
N LEU A 70 4.53 15.14 1.47
CA LEU A 70 3.39 14.45 0.84
C LEU A 70 2.05 15.15 1.10
N LYS A 71 1.89 15.81 2.25
CA LYS A 71 0.66 16.57 2.56
C LYS A 71 0.35 17.68 1.55
N ASN A 72 1.39 18.22 0.90
CA ASN A 72 1.33 19.34 -0.02
C ASN A 72 1.70 18.96 -1.47
N THR A 73 1.99 17.68 -1.72
CA THR A 73 2.35 17.19 -3.06
C THR A 73 1.10 16.64 -3.75
N PRO A 74 0.63 17.25 -4.86
CA PRO A 74 -0.50 16.73 -5.62
C PRO A 74 -0.11 15.47 -6.40
N SER A 75 -1.09 14.84 -7.04
CA SER A 75 -0.92 13.56 -7.74
C SER A 75 -0.69 12.39 -6.76
N SER A 76 -0.30 11.22 -7.27
CA SER A 76 0.04 10.03 -6.47
C SER A 76 1.56 9.85 -6.42
N GLU A 77 2.17 10.00 -5.25
CA GLU A 77 3.61 9.85 -5.07
C GLU A 77 4.10 8.43 -5.39
N LEU A 78 3.37 7.42 -4.90
CA LEU A 78 3.71 6.03 -5.15
C LEU A 78 3.42 5.61 -6.60
N GLY A 79 2.85 6.51 -7.40
CA GLY A 79 2.24 6.18 -8.68
C GLY A 79 0.92 5.44 -8.52
N SER A 80 0.13 5.41 -9.59
CA SER A 80 -1.13 4.70 -9.64
C SER A 80 -1.29 3.99 -10.99
N VAL A 81 -2.12 2.95 -11.01
CA VAL A 81 -2.47 2.20 -12.21
C VAL A 81 -3.98 1.94 -12.24
N ARG A 82 -4.53 1.77 -13.45
CA ARG A 82 -5.90 1.27 -13.66
C ARG A 82 -5.86 -0.21 -14.06
N TYR A 83 -5.22 -1.01 -13.21
CA TYR A 83 -5.18 -2.46 -13.38
C TYR A 83 -6.37 -3.06 -12.63
N LYS A 84 -7.20 -3.81 -13.36
CA LYS A 84 -8.33 -4.52 -12.78
C LYS A 84 -7.95 -5.98 -12.60
N ILE A 85 -8.00 -6.44 -11.36
CA ILE A 85 -7.78 -7.85 -11.03
C ILE A 85 -8.94 -8.66 -11.61
N ALA A 86 -8.63 -9.84 -12.16
CA ALA A 86 -9.64 -10.75 -12.64
C ALA A 86 -10.55 -11.23 -11.49
N ASP A 87 -11.77 -11.61 -11.84
CA ASP A 87 -12.66 -12.32 -10.92
C ASP A 87 -11.97 -13.64 -10.48
N PRO A 88 -11.75 -13.85 -9.16
CA PRO A 88 -10.99 -15.01 -8.68
C PRO A 88 -11.66 -16.35 -9.00
N ASP A 89 -12.98 -16.39 -9.25
CA ASP A 89 -13.65 -17.62 -9.69
C ASP A 89 -13.31 -17.98 -11.14
N LYS A 90 -12.77 -17.04 -11.92
CA LYS A 90 -12.34 -17.23 -13.31
C LYS A 90 -10.83 -17.38 -13.43
N ASP A 91 -10.07 -16.51 -12.75
CA ASP A 91 -8.63 -16.54 -12.71
C ASP A 91 -8.11 -15.93 -11.39
N ASP A 92 -7.56 -16.78 -10.53
CA ASP A 92 -7.06 -16.40 -9.21
C ASP A 92 -5.55 -16.14 -9.19
N SER A 93 -4.88 -16.07 -10.35
CA SER A 93 -3.42 -15.93 -10.43
C SER A 93 -2.89 -14.70 -9.68
N ASP A 94 -3.58 -13.56 -9.84
CA ASP A 94 -3.20 -12.31 -9.20
C ASP A 94 -3.36 -12.37 -7.68
N TYR A 95 -4.47 -12.93 -7.19
CA TYR A 95 -4.70 -13.11 -5.75
C TYR A 95 -3.66 -14.04 -5.13
N LYS A 96 -3.34 -15.16 -5.80
CA LYS A 96 -2.27 -16.06 -5.37
C LYS A 96 -0.93 -15.32 -5.29
N ARG A 97 -0.59 -14.55 -6.32
CA ARG A 97 0.64 -13.76 -6.35
C ARG A 97 0.69 -12.70 -5.24
N ILE A 98 -0.40 -11.97 -5.01
CA ILE A 98 -0.51 -11.00 -3.91
C ILE A 98 -0.29 -11.70 -2.56
N LEU A 99 -0.93 -12.84 -2.32
CA LEU A 99 -0.77 -13.60 -1.08
C LEU A 99 0.66 -14.17 -0.91
N GLU A 100 1.32 -14.56 -1.99
CA GLU A 100 2.75 -14.93 -1.96
C GLU A 100 3.62 -13.76 -1.49
N ILE A 101 3.39 -12.57 -2.04
CA ILE A 101 4.13 -11.35 -1.67
C ILE A 101 3.83 -10.96 -0.23
N PHE A 102 2.57 -11.03 0.20
CA PHE A 102 2.19 -10.78 1.59
C PHE A 102 2.88 -11.75 2.55
N LYS A 103 2.96 -13.04 2.21
CA LYS A 103 3.72 -14.01 2.99
C LYS A 103 5.22 -13.71 3.00
N LYS A 104 5.80 -13.37 1.84
CA LYS A 104 7.23 -13.05 1.68
C LYS A 104 7.66 -11.90 2.58
N TYR A 105 6.85 -10.85 2.70
CA TYR A 105 7.18 -9.64 3.48
C TYR A 105 6.52 -9.60 4.86
N ASP A 106 5.91 -10.69 5.33
CA ASP A 106 5.15 -10.76 6.59
C ASP A 106 4.05 -9.69 6.71
N VAL A 107 3.36 -9.41 5.61
CA VAL A 107 2.31 -8.40 5.54
C VAL A 107 1.09 -8.88 6.32
N ARG A 108 0.62 -8.02 7.21
CA ARG A 108 -0.59 -8.22 8.03
C ARG A 108 -1.63 -7.14 7.82
N TYR A 109 -1.23 -6.04 7.20
CA TYR A 109 -2.07 -4.89 6.93
C TYR A 109 -1.84 -4.44 5.49
N PHE A 110 -2.90 -4.35 4.71
CA PHE A 110 -2.87 -3.81 3.36
C PHE A 110 -3.82 -2.62 3.30
N PHE A 111 -3.28 -1.45 2.96
CA PHE A 111 -4.03 -0.21 2.81
C PHE A 111 -4.05 0.16 1.34
N TYR A 112 -5.23 0.11 0.72
CA TYR A 112 -5.37 0.42 -0.70
C TYR A 112 -6.19 1.70 -0.89
N ASN A 113 -5.48 2.78 -1.21
CA ASN A 113 -6.01 4.14 -1.25
C ASN A 113 -6.48 4.46 -2.69
N GLY A 114 -7.79 4.38 -2.92
CA GLY A 114 -8.39 4.61 -4.23
C GLY A 114 -9.91 4.69 -4.19
N GLY A 115 -10.56 4.60 -5.36
CA GLY A 115 -12.01 4.61 -5.50
C GLY A 115 -12.64 3.22 -5.41
N ASN A 116 -13.88 3.07 -5.89
CA ASN A 116 -14.66 1.82 -5.78
C ASN A 116 -13.96 0.60 -6.37
N ASP A 117 -13.33 0.70 -7.54
CA ASP A 117 -12.60 -0.44 -8.13
C ASP A 117 -11.42 -0.92 -7.24
N SER A 118 -10.89 -0.02 -6.40
CA SER A 118 -9.85 -0.35 -5.41
C SER A 118 -10.44 -0.97 -4.15
N MET A 119 -11.71 -0.70 -3.85
CA MET A 119 -12.43 -1.32 -2.73
C MET A 119 -12.82 -2.78 -3.03
N ASP A 120 -13.08 -3.09 -4.30
CA ASP A 120 -13.40 -4.46 -4.75
C ASP A 120 -12.16 -5.40 -4.76
N THR A 121 -10.95 -4.84 -4.60
CA THR A 121 -9.67 -5.56 -4.58
C THR A 121 -9.41 -6.20 -3.22
#